data_AF-X0YWW0-F1
#
_entry.id   AF-X0YWW0-F1
#
_cell.length_a   1.000
_cell.length_b   1.000
_cell.length_c   1.000
_cell.angle_alpha   90.00
_cell.angle_beta   90.00
_cell.angle_gamma   90.00
#
_symmetry.space_group_name_H-M   'P 1'
#
loop_
_entity.id
_entity.type
_entity.pdbx_description
1 polymer ?
#
loop_
_entity_poly.entity_id
_entity_poly.type
_entity_poly.pdbx_seq_one_letter_code
_entity_poly.pdbx_strand_id
1 'polypeptide(L)' 'DDEDGYIDEEDETEAIFRSLSNLITTRSNCFTIVSQGKVMRSEEVVAEKKIKVVVDRGASPIKIKYYRELPED' A
#
# COMPACT_ATOMS: atom_id res chain seq x y z
N ASP A 1 8.43 -29.40 -29.74
CA ASP A 1 8.48 -30.69 -29.04
C ASP A 1 9.86 -31.28 -29.18
N ASP A 2 10.78 -30.72 -28.41
CA ASP A 2 12.14 -31.23 -28.29
C ASP A 2 12.07 -32.21 -27.11
N GLU A 3 11.83 -33.48 -27.44
CA GLU A 3 11.51 -34.62 -26.57
C GLU A 3 12.66 -34.98 -25.60
N ASP A 4 13.00 -34.10 -24.66
CA ASP A 4 14.10 -34.28 -23.70
C ASP A 4 13.66 -34.45 -22.23
N GLY A 5 12.37 -34.28 -21.96
CA GLY A 5 11.79 -34.47 -20.63
C GLY A 5 12.06 -33.31 -19.65
N TYR A 6 12.58 -32.18 -20.11
CA TYR A 6 12.67 -30.94 -19.36
C TYR A 6 11.53 -29.97 -19.73
N ILE A 7 11.23 -29.04 -18.82
CA ILE A 7 10.23 -28.00 -19.05
C ILE A 7 10.84 -27.00 -20.04
N ASP A 8 10.15 -26.67 -21.12
CA ASP A 8 10.63 -25.74 -22.15
C ASP A 8 10.84 -24.33 -21.53
N GLU A 9 11.84 -23.56 -21.98
CA GLU A 9 12.14 -22.24 -21.39
C GLU A 9 10.93 -21.27 -21.41
N GLU A 10 10.03 -21.46 -22.39
CA GLU A 10 8.78 -20.72 -22.51
C GLU A 10 7.78 -21.04 -21.38
N ASP A 11 7.68 -22.31 -20.97
CA ASP A 11 6.80 -22.76 -19.88
C ASP A 11 7.30 -22.25 -18.51
N GLU A 12 8.61 -22.23 -18.29
CA GLU A 12 9.20 -21.64 -17.07
C GLU A 12 8.91 -20.13 -16.99
N THR A 13 9.07 -19.44 -18.12
CA THR A 13 8.78 -18.01 -18.23
C THR A 13 7.31 -17.72 -17.96
N GLU A 14 6.39 -18.51 -18.53
CA GLU A 14 4.96 -18.38 -18.29
C GLU A 14 4.59 -18.65 -16.82
N ALA A 15 5.21 -19.64 -16.17
CA ALA A 15 4.98 -19.92 -14.75
C ALA A 15 5.37 -18.72 -13.86
N ILE A 16 6.50 -18.07 -14.16
CA ILE A 16 6.95 -16.85 -13.48
C ILE A 16 5.94 -15.71 -13.69
N PHE A 17 5.56 -15.42 -14.93
CA PHE A 17 4.60 -14.34 -15.22
C PHE A 17 3.22 -14.59 -14.62
N ARG A 18 2.78 -15.85 -14.56
CA ARG A 18 1.53 -16.24 -13.90
C ARG A 18 1.61 -16.04 -12.39
N SER A 19 2.75 -16.34 -11.77
CA SER A 19 2.98 -16.09 -10.34
C SER A 19 2.91 -14.59 -10.00
N LEU A 20 3.51 -13.74 -10.85
CA LEU A 20 3.47 -12.28 -10.74
C LEU A 20 2.06 -11.73 -10.95
N SER A 21 1.36 -12.20 -11.97
CA SER A 21 0.00 -11.75 -12.30
C SER A 21 -0.99 -12.04 -11.16
N ASN A 22 -0.83 -13.17 -10.48
CA ASN A 22 -1.64 -13.51 -9.31
C ASN A 22 -1.35 -12.61 -8.09
N LEU A 23 -0.16 -12.00 -8.02
CA LEU A 23 0.21 -11.08 -6.94
C LEU A 23 -0.30 -9.65 -7.18
N ILE A 24 -0.54 -9.29 -8.45
CA ILE A 24 -1.06 -7.97 -8.84
C ILE A 24 -2.58 -7.97 -8.66
N THR A 25 -3.05 -7.18 -7.71
CA THR A 25 -4.49 -7.01 -7.46
C THR A 25 -5.02 -5.72 -8.05
N THR A 26 -6.20 -5.75 -8.67
CA THR A 26 -6.89 -4.55 -9.17
C THR A 26 -7.51 -3.67 -8.07
N ARG A 27 -7.54 -4.15 -6.81
CA ARG A 27 -8.12 -3.47 -5.66
C ARG A 27 -7.21 -3.60 -4.44
N SER A 28 -6.92 -2.49 -3.77
CA SER A 28 -6.24 -2.52 -2.46
C SER A 28 -7.24 -2.45 -1.31
N ASN A 29 -6.97 -3.17 -0.22
CA ASN A 29 -7.68 -2.97 1.06
C ASN A 29 -6.83 -2.22 2.10
N CYS A 30 -5.54 -2.04 1.86
CA CYS A 30 -4.65 -1.33 2.78
C CYS A 30 -4.28 0.04 2.19
N PHE A 31 -4.49 1.10 2.98
CA PHE A 31 -4.23 2.47 2.56
C PHE A 31 -3.36 3.17 3.59
N THR A 32 -2.43 3.99 3.11
CA THR A 32 -1.73 4.95 3.97
C THR A 32 -2.45 6.29 3.86
N ILE A 33 -2.91 6.82 5.00
CA ILE A 33 -3.55 8.14 5.08
C ILE A 33 -2.58 9.05 5.84
N VAL A 34 -2.32 10.23 5.27
CA VAL A 34 -1.61 11.32 5.94
C VAL A 34 -2.59 12.45 6.16
N SER A 35 -2.76 12.87 7.41
CA SER A 35 -3.64 13.97 7.78
C SER A 35 -2.83 15.07 8.47
N GLN A 36 -3.10 16.32 8.11
CA GLN A 36 -2.42 17.51 8.61
C GLN A 36 -3.48 18.45 9.17
N GLY A 37 -3.42 18.71 10.47
CA GLY A 37 -4.22 19.72 11.15
C GLY A 37 -3.41 21.00 11.32
N LYS A 38 -4.02 22.15 11.04
CA LYS A 38 -3.42 23.47 11.25
C LYS A 38 -4.35 24.34 12.08
N VAL A 39 -3.80 25.05 13.06
CA VAL A 39 -4.51 26.09 13.81
C VAL A 39 -4.07 27.44 13.27
N MET A 40 -5.03 28.23 12.80
CA MET A 40 -4.79 29.56 12.23
C MET A 40 -5.23 30.65 13.23
N ARG A 41 -4.41 31.70 13.41
CA ARG A 41 -4.82 32.96 14.04
C ARG A 41 -4.40 34.10 13.14
N SER A 42 -5.34 34.94 12.74
CA SER A 42 -5.06 36.15 11.93
C SER A 42 -4.17 35.85 10.71
N GLU A 43 -4.52 34.79 9.96
CA GLU A 43 -3.78 34.32 8.78
C GLU A 43 -2.41 33.66 9.04
N GLU A 44 -1.97 33.57 10.30
CA GLU A 44 -0.74 32.88 10.70
C GLU A 44 -1.04 31.47 11.25
N VAL A 45 -0.21 30.49 10.88
CA VAL A 45 -0.25 29.14 11.45
C VAL A 45 0.42 29.18 12.82
N VAL A 46 -0.36 28.98 13.89
CA VAL A 46 0.16 28.98 15.27
C VAL A 46 0.51 27.60 15.80
N ALA A 47 -0.03 26.56 15.18
CA ALA A 47 0.30 25.17 15.48
C ALA A 47 -0.02 24.30 14.27
N GLU A 48 0.80 23.28 14.05
CA GLU A 48 0.58 22.26 13.05
C GLU A 48 0.74 20.88 13.68
N LYS A 49 -0.04 19.90 13.23
CA LYS A 49 0.19 18.50 13.59
C LYS A 49 -0.08 17.60 12.40
N LYS A 50 0.87 16.71 12.11
CA LYS A 50 0.79 15.76 11.00
C LYS A 50 0.77 14.34 11.54
N ILE A 51 -0.16 13.51 11.06
CA ILE A 51 -0.28 12.10 11.44
C ILE A 51 -0.27 11.22 10.20
N LYS A 52 0.33 10.04 10.33
CA LYS A 52 0.35 8.98 9.32
C LYS A 52 -0.30 7.73 9.89
N VAL A 53 -1.28 7.18 9.19
CA VAL A 53 -1.95 5.95 9.58
C VAL A 53 -1.99 4.97 8.43
N VAL A 54 -1.88 3.67 8.73
CA VAL A 54 -2.19 2.59 7.79
C VAL A 54 -3.51 1.98 8.19
N VAL A 55 -4.47 2.01 7.28
CA VAL A 55 -5.83 1.50 7.50
C VAL A 55 -6.08 0.26 6.65
N ASP A 56 -6.88 -0.66 7.19
CA ASP A 56 -7.41 -1.83 6.50
C ASP A 56 -8.93 -1.70 6.36
N ARG A 57 -9.39 -1.46 5.13
CA ARG A 57 -10.83 -1.37 4.78
C ARG A 57 -11.48 -2.73 4.56
N GLY A 58 -10.70 -3.81 4.50
CA GLY A 58 -11.21 -5.17 4.36
C GLY A 58 -11.84 -5.70 5.65
N ALA A 59 -11.54 -5.06 6.78
CA ALA A 59 -12.16 -5.34 8.06
C ALA A 59 -13.41 -4.46 8.26
N SER A 60 -14.44 -5.02 8.92
CA SER A 60 -15.61 -4.28 9.42
C SER A 60 -15.70 -4.45 10.94
N PRO A 61 -15.57 -3.36 11.74
CA PRO A 61 -15.28 -1.99 11.32
C PRO A 61 -13.86 -1.83 10.74
N ILE A 62 -13.60 -0.73 10.02
CA ILE A 62 -12.28 -0.39 9.47
C ILE A 62 -11.24 -0.43 10.59
N LYS A 63 -10.11 -1.11 10.35
CA LYS A 63 -9.05 -1.27 11.35
C LYS A 63 -7.86 -0.37 11.04
N ILE A 64 -7.32 0.28 12.08
CA ILE A 64 -6.03 0.98 12.00
C ILE A 64 -4.94 -0.05 12.33
N LYS A 65 -4.06 -0.35 11.38
CA LYS A 65 -2.94 -1.28 11.55
C LYS A 65 -1.69 -0.60 12.09
N TYR A 66 -1.53 0.68 11.78
CA TYR A 66 -0.36 1.46 12.18
C TYR A 66 -0.76 2.91 12.36
N TYR A 67 -0.15 3.54 13.36
CA TYR A 67 -0.30 4.96 13.67
C TYR A 67 1.06 5.54 14.02
N ARG A 68 1.36 6.73 13.50
CA ARG A 68 2.54 7.51 13.85
C ARG A 68 2.27 9.00 13.69
N GLU A 69 2.68 9.77 14.70
CA GLU A 69 2.84 11.21 14.56
C GLU A 69 4.09 11.52 13.73
N LEU A 70 3.94 12.40 12.75
CA LEU A 70 5.06 12.88 11.96
C LEU A 70 5.59 14.16 12.60
N PRO A 71 6.94 14.33 12.65
CA PRO A 71 7.53 15.57 13.16
C PRO A 71 7.07 16.76 12.32
N GLU A 72 7.08 17.94 12.96
CA GLU A 72 6.96 19.22 12.26
C GLU A 72 8.19 19.41 11.36
N ASP A 73 7.97 19.99 10.17
CA ASP A 73 9.02 20.24 9.16
C ASP A 73 9.93 21.42 9.57
#